data_AF-A0A8T0EUV3-F1
#
_entry.id   AF-A0A8T0EUV3-F1
#
_cell.length_a   1.000
_cell.length_b   1.000
_cell.length_c   1.000
_cell.angle_alpha   90.00
_cell.angle_beta   90.00
_cell.angle_gamma   90.00
#
_symmetry.space_group_name_H-M   'P 1'
#
loop_
_entity.id
_entity.type
_entity.pdbx_description
1 polymer ?
#
loop_
_entity_poly.entity_id
_entity_poly.type
_entity_poly.pdbx_seq_one_letter_code
_entity_poly.pdbx_strand_id
1 'polypeptide(L)'
;MSDSHQENEYSTKVSKEEFLSHRENGTLNMNKKKNVELEELAKEFAANKVSAAGVSNIVQSRSTARRCLWFIAVMSCITFMGYMTVKVILEYFSYPKVLIVEDEILPKLTFPAVTLCSLNPISSYYVKYTSIKKVWDLKKLQRNFTAER
;
A
#
# COMPACT_ATOMS: atom_id res chain seq x y z
N MET A 1 17.84 84.27 -12.32
CA MET A 1 17.16 83.43 -13.36
C MET A 1 17.25 81.96 -12.96
N SER A 2 17.01 81.62 -11.68
CA SER A 2 17.31 80.28 -11.14
C SER A 2 16.21 79.71 -10.22
N ASP A 3 15.22 80.50 -9.81
CA ASP A 3 14.19 80.04 -8.86
C ASP A 3 12.97 79.37 -9.51
N SER A 4 12.61 79.75 -10.75
CA SER A 4 11.40 79.22 -11.41
C SER A 4 11.54 77.80 -11.99
N HIS A 5 12.76 77.31 -12.19
CA HIS A 5 13.01 75.94 -12.63
C HIS A 5 12.97 74.95 -11.45
N GLN A 6 13.34 75.39 -10.25
CA GLN A 6 13.42 74.54 -9.07
C GLN A 6 12.03 74.26 -8.47
N GLU A 7 11.10 75.21 -8.56
CA GLU A 7 9.73 75.08 -8.06
C GLU A 7 8.86 74.12 -8.90
N ASN A 8 9.10 74.08 -10.23
CA ASN A 8 8.43 73.15 -11.14
C ASN A 8 8.95 71.70 -10.98
N GLU A 9 10.25 71.52 -10.75
CA GLU A 9 10.82 70.19 -10.50
C GLU A 9 10.37 69.64 -9.14
N TYR A 10 10.27 70.50 -8.13
CA TYR A 10 9.77 70.14 -6.80
C TYR A 10 8.29 69.72 -6.84
N SER A 11 7.43 70.50 -7.49
CA SER A 11 6.00 70.19 -7.60
C SER A 11 5.71 68.90 -8.39
N THR A 12 6.52 68.62 -9.42
CA THR A 12 6.41 67.40 -10.22
C THR A 12 6.86 66.15 -9.45
N LYS A 13 7.87 66.27 -8.57
CA LYS A 13 8.33 65.18 -7.70
C LYS A 13 7.27 64.82 -6.66
N VAL A 14 6.70 65.82 -5.97
CA VAL A 14 5.66 65.61 -4.96
C VAL A 14 4.42 64.90 -5.54
N SER A 15 3.92 65.35 -6.70
CA SER A 15 2.76 64.74 -7.36
C SER A 15 3.00 63.28 -7.79
N LYS A 16 4.24 62.94 -8.19
CA LYS A 16 4.63 61.58 -8.58
C LYS A 16 4.71 60.64 -7.38
N GLU A 17 5.18 61.13 -6.24
CA GLU A 17 5.23 60.37 -4.98
C GLU A 17 3.82 60.11 -4.41
N GLU A 18 2.91 61.10 -4.46
CA GLU A 18 1.50 60.92 -4.09
C GLU A 18 0.80 59.89 -5.00
N PHE A 19 1.04 59.91 -6.31
CA PHE A 19 0.47 58.92 -7.23
C PHE A 19 1.02 57.50 -6.99
N LEU A 20 2.32 57.36 -6.71
CA LEU A 20 2.94 56.07 -6.38
C LEU A 20 2.39 55.52 -5.06
N SER A 21 2.27 56.35 -4.01
CA SER A 21 1.69 55.94 -2.73
C SER A 21 0.21 55.54 -2.86
N HIS A 22 -0.58 56.25 -3.66
CA HIS A 22 -1.97 55.86 -3.94
C HIS A 22 -2.07 54.53 -4.69
N ARG A 23 -1.18 54.28 -5.66
CA ARG A 23 -1.12 53.02 -6.40
C ARG A 23 -0.68 51.87 -5.49
N GLU A 24 0.31 52.10 -4.64
CA GLU A 24 0.82 51.12 -3.68
C GLU A 24 -0.25 50.77 -2.64
N ASN A 25 -0.92 51.77 -2.05
CA ASN A 25 -2.06 51.60 -1.15
C ASN A 25 -3.22 50.83 -1.83
N GLY A 26 -3.50 51.13 -3.10
CA GLY A 26 -4.48 50.40 -3.90
C GLY A 26 -4.10 48.92 -4.10
N THR A 27 -2.84 48.63 -4.43
CA THR A 27 -2.34 47.25 -4.58
C THR A 27 -2.31 46.48 -3.26
N LEU A 28 -1.99 47.16 -2.15
CA LEU A 28 -1.99 46.56 -0.81
C LEU A 28 -3.41 46.21 -0.37
N ASN A 29 -4.37 47.11 -0.63
CA ASN A 29 -5.78 46.89 -0.33
C ASN A 29 -6.36 45.72 -1.14
N MET A 30 -6.07 45.65 -2.44
CA MET A 30 -6.46 44.53 -3.30
C MET A 30 -5.88 43.19 -2.84
N ASN A 31 -4.59 43.15 -2.50
CA ASN A 31 -3.97 41.93 -1.97
C ASN A 31 -4.57 41.54 -0.63
N LYS A 32 -4.79 42.51 0.27
CA LYS A 32 -5.43 42.25 1.57
C LYS A 32 -6.82 41.66 1.40
N LYS A 33 -7.64 42.24 0.51
CA LYS A 33 -8.98 41.73 0.20
C LYS A 33 -8.94 40.30 -0.35
N LYS A 34 -8.05 40.02 -1.30
CA LYS A 34 -7.93 38.69 -1.91
C LYS A 34 -7.51 37.62 -0.91
N ASN A 35 -6.59 37.93 0.01
CA ASN A 35 -6.19 37.00 1.06
C ASN A 35 -7.32 36.68 2.04
N VAL A 36 -8.14 37.68 2.39
CA VAL A 36 -9.32 37.48 3.24
C VAL A 36 -10.36 36.59 2.54
N GLU A 37 -10.64 36.83 1.26
CA GLU A 37 -11.54 35.97 0.47
C GLU A 37 -11.02 34.53 0.36
N LEU A 38 -9.71 34.34 0.14
CA LEU A 38 -9.10 33.01 0.08
C LEU A 38 -9.20 32.24 1.40
N GLU A 39 -8.99 32.90 2.53
CA GLU A 39 -9.14 32.28 3.85
C GLU A 39 -10.60 31.90 4.15
N GLU A 40 -11.56 32.75 3.76
CA GLU A 40 -12.97 32.48 3.94
C GLU A 40 -13.42 31.28 3.10
N LEU A 41 -12.98 31.25 1.84
CA LEU A 41 -13.22 30.15 0.93
C LEU A 41 -12.64 28.84 1.48
N ALA A 42 -11.39 28.87 1.97
CA ALA A 42 -10.73 27.69 2.54
C ALA A 42 -11.47 27.16 3.78
N LYS A 43 -11.97 28.04 4.65
CA LYS A 43 -12.79 27.66 5.81
C LYS A 43 -14.12 27.06 5.38
N GLU A 44 -14.80 27.62 4.39
CA GLU A 44 -16.06 27.10 3.87
C GLU A 44 -15.88 25.71 3.24
N PHE A 45 -14.83 25.53 2.42
CA PHE A 45 -14.49 24.24 1.84
C PHE A 45 -14.22 23.18 2.91
N ALA A 46 -13.40 23.52 3.91
CA ALA A 46 -13.05 22.62 5.00
C ALA A 46 -14.26 22.28 5.89
N ALA A 47 -15.21 23.20 6.06
CA ALA A 47 -16.41 23.01 6.88
C ALA A 47 -17.52 22.22 6.16
N ASN A 48 -17.75 22.47 4.87
CA ASN A 48 -18.98 22.03 4.18
C ASN A 48 -18.74 21.05 3.03
N LYS A 49 -17.54 20.98 2.46
CA LYS A 49 -17.29 20.27 1.19
C LYS A 49 -16.23 19.16 1.26
N VAL A 50 -15.43 19.11 2.32
CA VAL A 50 -14.42 18.06 2.52
C VAL A 50 -15.10 16.77 3.01
N SER A 51 -14.95 15.70 2.23
CA SER A 51 -15.48 14.36 2.53
C SER A 51 -14.85 13.72 3.78
N ALA A 52 -13.73 14.25 4.27
CA ALA A 52 -13.14 13.88 5.55
C ALA A 52 -13.88 14.55 6.71
N ALA A 53 -14.87 13.85 7.30
CA ALA A 53 -15.75 14.33 8.36
C ALA A 53 -15.03 14.97 9.58
N GLY A 54 -13.78 14.62 9.85
CA GLY A 54 -13.00 15.20 10.96
C GLY A 54 -12.52 16.64 10.71
N VAL A 55 -12.34 17.05 9.46
CA VAL A 55 -11.75 18.37 9.11
C VAL A 55 -12.73 19.51 9.44
N SER A 56 -14.02 19.33 9.19
CA SER A 56 -15.06 20.31 9.52
C SER A 56 -15.12 20.61 11.03
N ASN A 57 -14.98 19.58 11.86
CA ASN A 57 -15.01 19.72 13.32
C ASN A 57 -13.77 20.43 13.89
N ILE A 58 -12.61 20.32 13.23
CA ILE A 58 -11.40 21.07 13.60
C ILE A 58 -11.59 22.57 13.31
N VAL A 59 -12.23 22.90 12.19
CA VAL A 59 -12.44 24.29 11.76
C VAL A 59 -13.54 24.98 12.58
N GLN A 60 -14.68 24.31 12.83
CA GLN A 60 -15.80 24.87 13.59
C GLN A 60 -15.57 24.97 15.11
N SER A 61 -14.65 24.20 15.69
CA SER A 61 -14.47 24.18 17.14
C SER A 61 -13.93 25.52 17.68
N ARG A 62 -14.72 26.21 18.51
CA ARG A 62 -14.31 27.47 19.17
C ARG A 62 -13.25 27.31 20.28
N SER A 63 -13.10 26.11 20.85
CA SER A 63 -12.14 25.86 21.95
C SER A 63 -10.87 25.18 21.45
N THR A 64 -9.71 25.68 21.88
CA THR A 64 -8.38 25.14 21.53
C THR A 64 -8.22 23.69 21.97
N ALA A 65 -8.75 23.31 23.15
CA ALA A 65 -8.67 21.94 23.65
C ALA A 65 -9.43 20.94 22.74
N ARG A 66 -10.64 21.31 22.30
CA ARG A 66 -11.42 20.48 21.37
C ARG A 66 -10.76 20.39 19.99
N ARG A 67 -10.10 21.46 19.51
CA ARG A 67 -9.29 21.41 18.29
C ARG A 67 -8.14 20.42 18.39
N CYS A 68 -7.40 20.43 19.51
CA CYS A 68 -6.32 19.47 19.74
C CYS A 68 -6.85 18.03 19.77
N LEU A 69 -7.97 17.77 20.44
CA LEU A 69 -8.58 16.43 20.47
C LEU A 69 -9.00 15.95 19.08
N TRP A 70 -9.64 16.80 18.28
CA TRP A 70 -10.00 16.45 16.90
C TRP A 70 -8.78 16.24 16.01
N PHE A 71 -7.73 17.04 16.20
CA PHE A 71 -6.47 16.87 15.48
C PHE A 71 -5.83 15.52 15.80
N ILE A 72 -5.74 15.15 17.08
CA ILE A 72 -5.23 13.85 17.53
C ILE A 72 -6.07 12.72 16.94
N ALA A 73 -7.40 12.84 16.97
CA ALA A 73 -8.30 11.82 16.41
C ALA A 73 -8.09 11.63 14.91
N VAL A 74 -7.97 12.73 14.15
CA VAL A 74 -7.71 12.67 12.71
C VAL A 74 -6.34 12.06 12.42
N MET A 75 -5.28 12.49 13.14
CA MET A 75 -3.94 11.93 13.00
C MET A 75 -3.88 10.43 13.32
N SER A 76 -4.58 10.01 14.38
CA SER A 76 -4.73 8.60 14.74
C SER A 76 -5.41 7.82 13.63
N CYS A 77 -6.49 8.35 13.06
CA CYS A 77 -7.22 7.70 11.98
C CYS A 77 -6.36 7.53 10.72
N ILE A 78 -5.61 8.58 10.34
CA ILE A 78 -4.70 8.55 9.19
C ILE A 78 -3.61 7.48 9.40
N THR A 79 -3.00 7.46 10.57
CA THR A 79 -1.92 6.51 10.90
C THR A 79 -2.45 5.08 10.91
N PHE A 80 -3.59 4.84 11.55
CA PHE A 80 -4.21 3.52 11.61
C PHE A 80 -4.64 3.03 10.23
N MET A 81 -5.25 3.89 9.42
CA MET A 81 -5.64 3.57 8.06
C MET A 81 -4.42 3.21 7.21
N GLY A 82 -3.35 4.00 7.26
CA GLY A 82 -2.10 3.71 6.55
C GLY A 82 -1.48 2.38 6.99
N TYR A 83 -1.44 2.11 8.30
CA TYR A 83 -0.95 0.83 8.83
C TYR A 83 -1.77 -0.36 8.33
N MET A 84 -3.10 -0.26 8.38
CA MET A 84 -4.01 -1.32 7.90
C MET A 84 -3.83 -1.55 6.40
N THR A 85 -3.70 -0.49 5.60
CA THR A 85 -3.44 -0.59 4.17
C THR A 85 -2.14 -1.32 3.88
N VAL A 86 -1.03 -0.95 4.55
CA VAL A 86 0.26 -1.62 4.38
C VAL A 86 0.15 -3.10 4.77
N LYS A 87 -0.51 -3.41 5.88
CA LYS A 87 -0.72 -4.80 6.31
C LYS A 87 -1.47 -5.63 5.26
N VAL A 88 -2.57 -5.10 4.71
CA VAL A 88 -3.35 -5.78 3.66
C VAL A 88 -2.52 -5.97 2.39
N ILE A 89 -1.70 -4.98 2.01
CA ILE A 89 -0.81 -5.08 0.85
C ILE A 89 0.23 -6.18 1.06
N LEU A 90 0.86 -6.26 2.23
CA LEU A 90 1.85 -7.30 2.55
C LEU A 90 1.21 -8.69 2.57
N GLU A 91 0.00 -8.82 3.10
CA GLU A 91 -0.77 -10.07 3.07
C GLU A 91 -1.08 -10.48 1.62
N TYR A 92 -1.49 -9.53 0.77
CA TYR A 92 -1.74 -9.77 -0.64
C TYR A 92 -0.49 -10.28 -1.38
N PHE A 93 0.68 -9.65 -1.14
CA PHE A 93 1.95 -10.11 -1.72
C PHE A 93 2.49 -11.41 -1.14
N SER A 94 1.99 -11.84 0.03
CA SER A 94 2.38 -13.13 0.63
C SER A 94 1.70 -14.32 -0.06
N TYR A 95 0.79 -14.07 -1.00
CA TYR A 95 0.01 -15.09 -1.73
C TYR A 95 -0.46 -16.25 -0.83
N PRO A 96 -1.18 -15.97 0.27
CA PRO A 96 -1.72 -17.02 1.11
C PRO A 96 -2.78 -17.79 0.33
N LYS A 97 -2.41 -18.98 -0.15
CA LYS A 97 -3.34 -19.90 -0.80
C LYS A 97 -4.20 -20.58 0.26
N VAL A 98 -5.45 -20.18 0.37
CA VAL A 98 -6.46 -20.93 1.12
C VAL A 98 -6.98 -22.04 0.22
N LEU A 99 -6.68 -23.29 0.56
CA LEU A 99 -7.28 -24.44 -0.12
C LEU A 99 -8.58 -24.75 0.60
N ILE A 100 -9.71 -24.45 -0.04
CA ILE A 100 -11.03 -24.85 0.46
C ILE A 100 -11.24 -26.27 -0.02
N VAL A 101 -11.23 -27.23 0.90
CA VAL A 101 -11.53 -28.63 0.61
C VAL A 101 -13.03 -28.79 0.76
N GLU A 102 -13.74 -28.80 -0.36
CA GLU A 102 -15.16 -29.12 -0.39
C GLU A 102 -15.31 -30.62 -0.69
N ASP A 103 -15.86 -31.35 0.27
CA ASP A 103 -16.22 -32.76 0.12
C ASP A 103 -17.54 -32.85 -0.65
N GLU A 104 -17.47 -32.71 -1.97
CA GLU A 104 -18.61 -32.92 -2.86
C GLU A 104 -18.92 -34.42 -2.96
N ILE A 105 -20.13 -34.82 -2.57
CA ILE A 105 -20.60 -36.22 -2.69
C ILE A 105 -21.01 -36.44 -4.14
N LEU A 106 -20.05 -36.77 -5.01
CA LEU A 106 -20.31 -37.04 -6.42
C LEU A 106 -21.12 -38.35 -6.58
N PRO A 107 -22.29 -38.33 -7.24
CA PRO A 107 -23.12 -39.53 -7.44
C PRO A 107 -22.48 -40.58 -8.35
N LYS A 108 -21.44 -40.21 -9.11
CA LYS A 108 -20.61 -41.09 -9.94
C LYS A 108 -19.16 -40.65 -9.88
N LEU A 109 -18.30 -41.51 -9.33
CA LEU A 109 -16.85 -41.31 -9.28
C LEU A 109 -16.17 -42.18 -10.34
N THR A 110 -15.21 -41.63 -11.09
CA THR A 110 -14.41 -42.42 -12.03
C THR A 110 -13.52 -43.38 -11.23
N PHE A 111 -13.64 -44.68 -11.51
CA PHE A 111 -12.82 -45.68 -10.84
C PHE A 111 -11.34 -45.47 -11.19
N PRO A 112 -10.43 -45.34 -10.21
CA PRO A 112 -9.02 -45.11 -10.48
C PRO A 112 -8.37 -46.34 -11.09
N ALA A 113 -7.27 -46.13 -11.83
CA ALA A 113 -6.47 -47.25 -12.31
C ALA A 113 -5.83 -47.97 -11.11
N VAL A 114 -6.26 -49.21 -10.85
CA VAL A 114 -5.64 -50.06 -9.83
C VAL A 114 -4.51 -50.85 -10.48
N THR A 115 -3.28 -50.60 -10.04
CA THR A 115 -2.12 -51.41 -10.46
C THR A 115 -1.84 -52.46 -9.41
N LEU A 116 -2.08 -53.73 -9.74
CA LEU A 116 -1.71 -54.86 -8.89
C LEU A 116 -0.37 -55.43 -9.36
N CYS A 117 0.64 -55.34 -8.50
CA CYS A 117 1.91 -56.02 -8.71
C CYS A 117 2.04 -57.21 -7.77
N SER A 118 2.54 -58.33 -8.29
CA SER A 118 2.94 -59.44 -7.44
C SER A 118 4.08 -58.99 -6.53
N LEU A 119 3.98 -59.28 -5.23
CA LEU A 119 5.07 -59.07 -4.27
C LEU A 119 6.31 -59.88 -4.62
N ASN A 120 6.15 -60.91 -5.45
CA ASN A 120 7.27 -61.64 -5.99
C ASN A 120 7.73 -61.01 -7.31
N PRO A 121 8.87 -60.28 -7.31
CA PRO A 121 9.35 -59.62 -8.52
C PRO A 121 9.75 -60.62 -9.61
N ILE A 122 10.15 -61.84 -9.23
CA ILE A 122 10.58 -62.88 -10.18
C ILE A 122 10.14 -64.25 -9.66
N SER A 123 9.29 -64.95 -10.42
CA SER A 123 8.92 -66.33 -10.08
C SER A 123 10.14 -67.25 -10.08
N SER A 124 10.24 -68.11 -9.06
CA SER A 124 11.24 -69.18 -8.97
C SER A 124 11.23 -70.07 -10.24
N TYR A 125 10.06 -70.21 -10.88
CA TYR A 125 9.94 -70.84 -12.19
C TYR A 125 10.83 -70.15 -13.23
N TYR A 126 10.70 -68.84 -13.43
CA TYR A 126 11.50 -68.09 -14.41
C TYR A 126 12.98 -68.00 -14.04
N VAL A 127 13.32 -68.01 -12.74
CA VAL A 127 14.71 -68.05 -12.27
C VAL A 127 15.41 -69.32 -12.75
N LYS A 128 14.72 -70.47 -12.77
CA LYS A 128 15.30 -71.76 -13.16
C LYS A 128 15.72 -71.82 -14.63
N TYR A 129 14.94 -71.20 -15.52
CA TYR A 129 15.16 -71.26 -16.98
C TYR A 129 15.98 -70.07 -17.53
N THR A 130 16.20 -69.03 -16.72
CA THR A 130 16.96 -67.84 -17.12
C THR A 130 18.39 -67.90 -16.58
N SER A 131 19.31 -67.18 -17.22
CA SER A 131 20.68 -66.96 -16.74
C SER A 131 20.77 -66.39 -15.31
N ILE A 132 19.68 -65.88 -14.74
CA ILE A 132 19.55 -65.41 -13.35
C ILE A 132 19.91 -66.52 -12.35
N LYS A 133 19.69 -67.80 -12.68
CA LYS A 133 20.12 -68.93 -11.83
C LYS A 133 21.61 -68.86 -11.50
N LYS A 134 22.47 -68.55 -12.49
CA LYS A 134 23.92 -68.47 -12.29
C LYS A 134 24.28 -67.35 -11.31
N VAL A 135 23.63 -66.20 -11.46
CA VAL A 135 23.84 -65.05 -10.57
C VAL A 135 23.36 -65.36 -9.15
N TRP A 136 22.24 -66.07 -9.00
CA TRP A 136 21.73 -66.50 -7.70
C TRP A 136 22.66 -67.49 -7.01
N ASP A 137 23.16 -68.48 -7.75
CA ASP A 137 24.10 -69.49 -7.25
C ASP A 137 25.43 -68.85 -6.82
N LEU A 138 25.98 -67.91 -7.62
CA LEU A 138 27.18 -67.15 -7.27
C LEU A 138 26.99 -66.26 -6.04
N LYS A 139 25.85 -65.56 -5.93
CA LYS A 139 25.53 -64.73 -4.77
C LYS A 139 25.39 -65.56 -3.50
N LYS A 140 24.86 -66.78 -3.61
CA LYS A 140 24.76 -67.74 -2.50
C LYS A 140 26.16 -68.18 -2.03
N LEU A 141 27.07 -68.49 -2.96
CA LEU A 141 28.46 -68.82 -2.63
C LEU A 141 29.17 -67.65 -1.93
N GLN A 142 29.07 -66.43 -2.47
CA GLN A 142 29.68 -65.25 -1.86
C GLN A 142 29.15 -64.97 -0.44
N ARG A 143 27.83 -65.12 -0.22
CA ARG A 143 27.24 -65.01 1.11
C ARG A 143 27.81 -66.04 2.09
N ASN A 144 27.91 -67.29 1.67
CA ASN A 144 28.43 -68.35 2.53
C ASN A 144 29.89 -68.06 2.93
N PHE A 145 30.72 -67.60 1.99
CA PHE A 145 32.10 -67.19 2.28
C PHE A 145 32.21 -66.00 3.23
N THR A 146 31.20 -65.11 3.27
CA THR A 146 31.21 -63.92 4.12
C THR A 146 30.62 -64.20 5.52
N ALA A 147 29.82 -65.26 5.68
CA ALA A 147 29.25 -65.66 6.97
C ALA A 147 30.20 -66.58 7.79
N GLU A 148 31.17 -67.20 7.13
CA GLU A 148 32.16 -68.10 7.75
C GLU A 148 33.48 -67.37 8.11
N ARG A 149 33.59 -66.08 7.80
CA ARG A 149 34.66 -65.18 8.27
C ARG A 149 34.11 -64.26 9.35
#